data_AF-A0AAQ0H2W0-F1
#
_entry.id   AF-A0AAQ0H2W0-F1
#
_cell.length_a   1.000
_cell.length_b   1.000
_cell.length_c   1.000
_cell.angle_alpha   90.00
_cell.angle_beta   90.00
_cell.angle_gamma   90.00
#
_symmetry.space_group_name_H-M   'P 1'
#
loop_
_entity.id
_entity.type
_entity.pdbx_description
1 polymer ?
#
loop_
_entity_poly.entity_id
_entity_poly.type
_entity_poly.pdbx_seq_one_letter_code
_entity_poly.pdbx_strand_id
1 'polypeptide(L)'
;MRVAVQLPDAARAGVVLCPPLGQEGVIAYRTLRLLADGLEDRGVASVRYDPSGRGDSADDPAPDAQVRSARHAAALLRRAGVDHIAFVGLASAGLVAATAARDDDALVVWDAPASGRAWLRGQRALAAVSVSGALTVDGVESLVGIDLPPAEVAVVEALTYPARSGPTIAVVRPGSRAPRALGSAEVLEVPGTAELLDGTSIDARIPGAAVARIVDRLDAWAPAVATSTTAPALDEVLDVDDRVAERILRIGPHGLFAVETVSSAQDEDAPVVVLHNGGAEHRTGATDYQVDLARVLARDGVRVVRVDRRGTGESSPVHADEQAFLFAQEWLDDQRAVVAALRVPAERLAIVGMCAGAWLAGRAVEEHPRLVVEISPNDYRRTPAAPGSYAETAQGVADASPLRRWLRGPYNRWVPAGLRDRIARRGALGSVVGHLGPVLDRGTDVVVVATPEDVALFDRFGGRRAVRRWGARLTVVEVPDGDHALFSPGMRRTVVAEVRSRVAETFPARALSR
;
A
#
# COMPACT_ATOMS: atom_id res chain seq x y z
N MET A 1 2.47 5.74 17.74
CA MET A 1 2.53 6.24 16.35
C MET A 1 3.80 5.72 15.71
N ARG A 2 3.73 5.14 14.50
CA ARG A 2 4.89 4.69 13.74
C ARG A 2 5.49 5.86 12.97
N VAL A 3 6.83 5.97 12.97
CA VAL A 3 7.56 7.04 12.29
C VAL A 3 8.77 6.49 11.53
N ALA A 4 9.13 7.16 10.45
CA ALA A 4 10.41 7.05 9.80
C ALA A 4 11.07 8.43 9.83
N VAL A 5 12.26 8.52 10.40
CA VAL A 5 12.98 9.79 10.60
C VAL A 5 14.28 9.74 9.82
N GLN A 6 14.47 10.72 8.92
CA GLN A 6 15.77 11.05 8.36
C GLN A 6 16.36 12.18 9.21
N LEU A 7 17.36 11.84 10.02
CA LEU A 7 17.93 12.75 11.00
C LEU A 7 19.46 12.82 10.84
N PRO A 8 20.00 13.80 10.10
CA PRO A 8 21.44 14.00 10.02
C PRO A 8 21.99 14.45 11.38
N ASP A 9 23.27 14.15 11.66
CA ASP A 9 23.96 14.52 12.93
C ASP A 9 23.84 16.01 13.27
N ALA A 10 23.74 16.86 12.25
CA ALA A 10 23.33 18.26 12.38
C ALA A 10 22.31 18.62 11.28
N ALA A 11 21.26 19.32 11.66
CA ALA A 11 20.18 19.72 10.75
C ALA A 11 19.96 21.23 10.77
N ARG A 12 19.71 21.82 9.60
CA ARG A 12 19.39 23.26 9.45
C ARG A 12 17.92 23.56 9.73
N ALA A 13 17.05 22.62 9.40
CA ALA A 13 15.60 22.69 9.57
C ALA A 13 15.02 21.28 9.63
N GLY A 14 13.73 21.19 9.93
CA GLY A 14 12.97 19.95 10.04
C GLY A 14 11.70 19.99 9.20
N VAL A 15 11.38 18.91 8.50
CA VAL A 15 10.20 18.83 7.63
C VAL A 15 9.29 17.69 8.05
N VAL A 16 8.04 18.01 8.37
CA VAL A 16 6.99 17.02 8.56
C VAL A 16 6.35 16.72 7.22
N LEU A 17 6.51 15.49 6.75
CA LEU A 17 5.92 14.99 5.52
C LEU A 17 4.59 14.30 5.86
N CYS A 18 3.49 15.03 5.68
CA CYS A 18 2.15 14.53 5.99
C CYS A 18 1.72 13.50 4.92
N PRO A 19 1.31 12.28 5.30
CA PRO A 19 0.82 11.29 4.37
C PRO A 19 -0.59 11.66 3.89
N PRO A 20 -0.89 11.52 2.59
CA PRO A 20 -2.25 11.68 2.08
C PRO A 20 -3.19 10.61 2.65
N LEU A 21 -4.49 10.92 2.65
CA LEU A 21 -5.55 10.04 3.07
C LEU A 21 -5.87 9.00 1.99
N GLY A 22 -6.21 7.79 2.41
CA GLY A 22 -6.66 6.72 1.53
C GLY A 22 -5.66 6.30 0.46
N GLN A 23 -6.16 5.96 -0.73
CA GLN A 23 -5.31 5.41 -1.80
C GLN A 23 -4.27 6.42 -2.31
N GLU A 24 -4.53 7.73 -2.19
CA GLU A 24 -3.53 8.77 -2.47
C GLU A 24 -2.27 8.55 -1.63
N GLY A 25 -2.42 8.11 -0.37
CA GLY A 25 -1.30 7.85 0.54
C GLY A 25 -0.50 6.61 0.16
N VAL A 26 -1.18 5.55 -0.27
CA VAL A 26 -0.55 4.31 -0.77
C VAL A 26 0.31 4.60 -1.99
N ILE A 27 -0.20 5.37 -2.94
CA ILE A 27 0.49 5.73 -4.17
C ILE A 27 1.63 6.73 -3.93
N ALA A 28 1.43 7.70 -3.03
CA ALA A 28 2.42 8.72 -2.71
C ALA A 28 3.62 8.21 -1.89
N TYR A 29 3.53 7.01 -1.29
CA TYR A 29 4.48 6.54 -0.29
C TYR A 29 5.96 6.67 -0.71
N ARG A 30 6.29 6.14 -1.90
CA ARG A 30 7.67 6.20 -2.41
C ARG A 30 8.09 7.59 -2.86
N THR A 31 7.16 8.39 -3.37
CA THR A 31 7.41 9.81 -3.68
C THR A 31 7.79 10.59 -2.41
N LEU A 32 7.08 10.36 -1.31
CA LEU A 32 7.41 10.99 -0.02
C LEU A 32 8.73 10.47 0.55
N ARG A 33 9.05 9.20 0.35
CA ARG A 33 10.38 8.65 0.71
C ARG A 33 11.50 9.34 -0.07
N LEU A 34 11.36 9.49 -1.39
CA LEU A 34 12.35 10.20 -2.22
C LEU A 34 12.50 11.67 -1.80
N LEU A 35 11.40 12.33 -1.46
CA LEU A 35 11.44 13.69 -0.93
C LEU A 35 12.23 13.76 0.37
N ALA A 36 12.01 12.81 1.29
CA ALA A 36 12.72 12.74 2.55
C ALA A 36 14.23 12.49 2.38
N ASP A 37 14.60 11.58 1.47
CA ASP A 37 16.00 11.27 1.15
C ASP A 37 16.69 12.51 0.52
N GLY A 38 16.02 13.21 -0.39
CA GLY A 38 16.55 14.45 -0.98
C GLY A 38 16.70 15.60 0.02
N LEU A 39 15.86 15.66 1.07
CA LEU A 39 16.01 16.62 2.16
C LEU A 39 17.20 16.31 3.06
N GLU A 40 17.41 15.02 3.37
CA GLU A 40 18.55 14.55 4.15
C GLU A 40 19.87 14.90 3.47
N ASP A 41 19.96 14.72 2.14
CA ASP A 41 21.12 15.11 1.32
C ASP A 41 21.44 16.61 1.39
N ARG A 42 20.47 17.45 1.77
CA ARG A 42 20.64 18.89 2.00
C ARG A 42 20.82 19.23 3.48
N GLY A 43 20.98 18.26 4.37
CA GLY A 43 21.11 18.52 5.81
C GLY A 43 19.82 19.10 6.43
N VAL A 44 18.66 18.72 5.87
CA VAL A 44 17.34 19.04 6.41
C VAL A 44 16.75 17.74 6.97
N ALA A 45 16.45 17.73 8.26
CA ALA A 45 15.81 16.58 8.88
C ALA A 45 14.38 16.42 8.37
N SER A 46 13.87 15.20 8.33
CA SER A 46 12.47 14.98 8.01
C SER A 46 11.86 13.82 8.79
N VAL A 47 10.54 13.88 8.92
CA VAL A 47 9.75 12.81 9.54
C VAL A 47 8.57 12.46 8.64
N ARG A 48 8.46 11.18 8.31
CA ARG A 48 7.26 10.54 7.77
C ARG A 48 6.63 9.71 8.88
N TYR A 49 5.32 9.54 8.85
CA TYR A 49 4.61 8.85 9.91
C TYR A 49 3.36 8.18 9.36
N ASP A 50 2.92 7.13 10.04
CA ASP A 50 1.57 6.61 9.87
C ASP A 50 0.69 7.29 10.92
N PRO A 51 -0.41 7.96 10.54
CA PRO A 51 -1.32 8.59 11.50
C PRO A 51 -1.79 7.56 12.53
N SER A 52 -1.95 7.96 13.81
CA SER A 52 -2.54 7.05 14.80
C SER A 52 -3.89 6.51 14.32
N GLY A 53 -4.14 5.21 14.51
CA GLY A 53 -5.30 4.51 13.98
C GLY A 53 -5.24 4.12 12.50
N ARG A 54 -4.10 4.34 11.81
CA ARG A 54 -3.88 3.99 10.40
C ARG A 54 -2.53 3.34 10.18
N GLY A 55 -2.38 2.62 9.07
CA GLY A 55 -1.11 1.98 8.69
C GLY A 55 -0.56 1.11 9.82
N ASP A 56 0.74 1.24 10.12
CA ASP A 56 1.39 0.48 11.20
C ASP A 56 1.37 1.16 12.58
N SER A 57 0.53 2.18 12.76
CA SER A 57 0.29 2.78 14.07
C SER A 57 -0.73 1.97 14.87
N ALA A 58 -0.67 2.09 16.20
CA ALA A 58 -1.69 1.54 17.10
C ALA A 58 -3.05 2.22 16.87
N ASP A 59 -4.11 1.52 17.27
CA ASP A 59 -5.48 1.99 17.15
C ASP A 59 -5.69 3.30 17.92
N ASP A 60 -6.42 4.24 17.33
CA ASP A 60 -6.77 5.51 17.96
C ASP A 60 -8.20 5.90 17.55
N PRO A 61 -9.16 5.92 18.48
CA PRO A 61 -10.55 6.20 18.17
C PRO A 61 -10.84 7.69 17.94
N ALA A 62 -9.90 8.58 18.25
CA ALA A 62 -10.18 10.00 18.26
C ALA A 62 -10.07 10.59 16.84
N PRO A 63 -11.12 11.27 16.34
CA PRO A 63 -11.34 11.53 14.92
C PRO A 63 -10.35 12.53 14.28
N ASP A 64 -9.64 13.33 15.07
CA ASP A 64 -8.61 14.26 14.59
C ASP A 64 -7.18 13.69 14.58
N ALA A 65 -7.04 12.35 14.63
CA ALA A 65 -5.75 11.65 14.67
C ALA A 65 -4.79 12.10 13.54
N GLN A 66 -5.29 12.39 12.35
CA GLN A 66 -4.50 12.88 11.21
C GLN A 66 -3.71 14.16 11.54
N VAL A 67 -4.38 15.15 12.10
CA VAL A 67 -3.80 16.45 12.47
C VAL A 67 -2.98 16.34 13.75
N ARG A 68 -3.46 15.59 14.75
CA ARG A 68 -2.70 15.37 16.00
C ARG A 68 -1.37 14.66 15.72
N SER A 69 -1.36 13.66 14.85
CA SER A 69 -0.17 12.91 14.46
C SER A 69 0.85 13.80 13.74
N ALA A 70 0.40 14.68 12.84
CA ALA A 70 1.26 15.68 12.20
C ALA A 70 1.95 16.59 13.24
N ARG A 71 1.19 17.07 14.23
CA ARG A 71 1.74 17.90 15.32
C ARG A 71 2.69 17.11 16.22
N HIS A 72 2.39 15.83 16.48
CA HIS A 72 3.28 14.95 17.23
C HIS A 72 4.60 14.72 16.49
N ALA A 73 4.55 14.52 15.18
CA ALA A 73 5.73 14.38 14.33
C ALA A 73 6.59 15.65 14.35
N ALA A 74 5.99 16.84 14.30
CA ALA A 74 6.72 18.09 14.50
C ALA A 74 7.37 18.20 15.89
N ALA A 75 6.66 17.74 16.94
CA ALA A 75 7.20 17.71 18.29
C ALA A 75 8.38 16.74 18.43
N LEU A 76 8.39 15.64 17.67
CA LEU A 76 9.52 14.72 17.60
C LEU A 76 10.78 15.42 17.08
N LEU A 77 10.67 16.16 15.97
CA LEU A 77 11.79 16.93 15.40
C LEU A 77 12.28 18.02 16.37
N ARG A 78 11.36 18.72 17.05
CA ARG A 78 11.73 19.73 18.07
C ARG A 78 12.46 19.10 19.26
N ARG A 79 12.03 17.93 19.74
CA ARG A 79 12.77 17.18 20.78
C ARG A 79 14.15 16.72 20.31
N ALA A 80 14.33 16.54 19.01
CA ALA A 80 15.63 16.25 18.40
C ALA A 80 16.52 17.49 18.22
N GLY A 81 16.09 18.67 18.67
CA GLY A 81 16.85 19.94 18.58
C GLY A 81 16.56 20.78 17.34
N VAL A 82 15.51 20.45 16.58
CA VAL A 82 15.18 21.12 15.31
C VAL A 82 13.91 21.97 15.47
N ASP A 83 14.09 23.28 15.67
CA ASP A 83 12.97 24.21 15.95
C ASP A 83 12.38 24.87 14.70
N HIS A 84 13.16 25.03 13.64
CA HIS A 84 12.71 25.57 12.36
C HIS A 84 11.99 24.49 11.56
N ILE A 85 10.66 24.49 11.60
CA ILE A 85 9.81 23.44 11.04
C ILE A 85 9.06 23.90 9.78
N ALA A 86 9.01 23.02 8.78
CA ALA A 86 8.09 23.09 7.66
C ALA A 86 7.14 21.89 7.64
N PHE A 87 5.95 22.07 7.09
CA PHE A 87 5.01 20.99 6.78
C PHE A 87 4.83 20.88 5.28
N VAL A 88 4.89 19.66 4.75
CA VAL A 88 4.61 19.36 3.35
C VAL A 88 3.44 18.40 3.29
N GLY A 89 2.42 18.73 2.49
CA GLY A 89 1.29 17.86 2.24
C GLY A 89 0.99 17.75 0.76
N LEU A 90 1.06 16.51 0.22
CA LEU A 90 0.60 16.15 -1.12
C LEU A 90 -0.90 15.78 -1.09
N ALA A 91 -1.65 16.21 -2.10
CA ALA A 91 -3.08 15.93 -2.25
C ALA A 91 -3.86 16.28 -0.96
N SER A 92 -4.67 15.35 -0.44
CA SER A 92 -5.40 15.53 0.83
C SER A 92 -4.52 15.94 2.02
N ALA A 93 -3.24 15.54 2.06
CA ALA A 93 -2.34 15.91 3.14
C ALA A 93 -2.04 17.41 3.18
N GLY A 94 -2.24 18.15 2.08
CA GLY A 94 -2.08 19.61 2.07
C GLY A 94 -3.01 20.30 3.07
N LEU A 95 -4.23 19.76 3.26
CA LEU A 95 -5.19 20.24 4.24
C LEU A 95 -4.79 19.88 5.68
N VAL A 96 -4.26 18.67 5.88
CA VAL A 96 -3.75 18.19 7.18
C VAL A 96 -2.55 19.03 7.61
N ALA A 97 -1.57 19.20 6.72
CA ALA A 97 -0.39 20.04 6.90
C ALA A 97 -0.78 21.49 7.24
N ALA A 98 -1.73 22.06 6.48
CA ALA A 98 -2.20 23.42 6.72
C ALA A 98 -2.81 23.59 8.12
N THR A 99 -3.62 22.63 8.56
CA THR A 99 -4.28 22.63 9.88
C THR A 99 -3.31 22.32 11.03
N ALA A 100 -2.28 21.52 10.78
CA ALA A 100 -1.31 21.08 11.78
C ALA A 100 -0.23 22.12 12.09
N ALA A 101 0.27 22.81 11.06
CA ALA A 101 1.31 23.83 11.17
C ALA A 101 0.92 24.98 12.10
N ARG A 102 1.90 25.51 12.84
CA ARG A 102 1.76 26.77 13.58
C ARG A 102 1.64 27.95 12.62
N ASP A 103 1.47 29.16 13.15
CA ASP A 103 1.32 30.36 12.34
C ASP A 103 2.60 30.72 11.57
N ASP A 104 3.75 30.48 12.19
CA ASP A 104 5.10 30.81 11.73
C ASP A 104 5.84 29.67 11.02
N ASP A 105 5.35 28.43 11.17
CA ASP A 105 5.88 27.26 10.46
C ASP A 105 5.73 27.46 8.93
N ALA A 106 6.72 27.00 8.15
CA ALA A 106 6.60 27.02 6.70
C ALA A 106 5.66 25.93 6.19
N LEU A 107 5.02 26.18 5.04
CA LEU A 107 4.01 25.29 4.47
C LEU A 107 4.23 25.08 2.97
N VAL A 108 4.26 23.81 2.54
CA VAL A 108 4.17 23.41 1.14
C VAL A 108 2.89 22.61 0.94
N VAL A 109 2.00 23.15 0.11
CA VAL A 109 0.75 22.51 -0.28
C VAL A 109 0.89 22.04 -1.72
N TRP A 110 0.99 20.72 -1.93
CA TRP A 110 1.27 20.12 -3.23
C TRP A 110 0.03 19.43 -3.79
N ASP A 111 -0.49 19.93 -4.91
CA ASP A 111 -1.64 19.38 -5.64
C ASP A 111 -2.88 19.12 -4.77
N ALA A 112 -3.10 20.01 -3.80
CA ALA A 112 -4.10 19.79 -2.78
C ALA A 112 -5.50 20.26 -3.22
N PRO A 113 -6.56 19.60 -2.72
CA PRO A 113 -7.94 20.00 -2.98
C PRO A 113 -8.28 21.36 -2.37
N ALA A 114 -9.34 21.99 -2.86
CA ALA A 114 -9.75 23.32 -2.40
C ALA A 114 -10.21 23.37 -0.93
N SER A 115 -10.71 22.25 -0.39
CA SER A 115 -11.14 22.08 1.00
C SER A 115 -11.41 20.60 1.30
N GLY A 116 -11.57 20.25 2.57
CA GLY A 116 -11.94 18.89 2.97
C GLY A 116 -13.27 18.43 2.38
N ARG A 117 -14.28 19.31 2.35
CA ARG A 117 -15.55 19.06 1.63
C ARG A 117 -15.36 18.80 0.13
N ALA A 118 -14.45 19.52 -0.53
CA ALA A 118 -14.18 19.29 -1.95
C ALA A 118 -13.51 17.93 -2.17
N TRP A 119 -12.59 17.55 -1.29
CA TRP A 119 -11.93 16.25 -1.32
C TRP A 119 -12.93 15.10 -1.11
N LEU A 120 -13.74 15.14 -0.05
CA LEU A 120 -14.74 14.10 0.24
C LEU A 120 -15.73 13.91 -0.90
N ARG A 121 -16.19 15.00 -1.53
CA ARG A 121 -17.06 14.91 -2.70
C ARG A 121 -16.37 14.20 -3.87
N GLY A 122 -15.09 14.49 -4.12
CA GLY A 122 -14.30 13.82 -5.15
C GLY A 122 -14.13 12.33 -4.85
N GLN A 123 -13.77 11.99 -3.60
CA GLN A 123 -13.60 10.61 -3.16
C GLN A 123 -14.90 9.81 -3.18
N ARG A 124 -16.04 10.40 -2.80
CA ARG A 124 -17.36 9.78 -2.93
C ARG A 124 -17.73 9.48 -4.38
N ALA A 125 -17.42 10.41 -5.29
CA ALA A 125 -17.64 10.20 -6.72
C ALA A 125 -16.74 9.09 -7.29
N LEU A 126 -15.48 9.04 -6.86
CA LEU A 126 -14.54 7.98 -7.24
C LEU A 126 -14.96 6.62 -6.66
N ALA A 127 -15.40 6.58 -5.41
CA ALA A 127 -15.87 5.36 -4.74
C ALA A 127 -17.12 4.80 -5.44
N ALA A 128 -18.07 5.65 -5.84
CA ALA A 128 -19.28 5.24 -6.57
C ALA A 128 -19.01 4.55 -7.92
N VAL A 129 -17.82 4.74 -8.52
CA VAL A 129 -17.43 4.08 -9.78
C VAL A 129 -16.40 2.97 -9.59
N SER A 130 -15.71 2.92 -8.45
CA SER A 130 -14.58 2.00 -8.22
C SER A 130 -14.88 0.90 -7.20
N VAL A 131 -15.84 1.13 -6.30
CA VAL A 131 -16.15 0.22 -5.20
C VAL A 131 -17.49 -0.45 -5.46
N SER A 132 -17.48 -1.78 -5.41
CA SER A 132 -18.69 -2.59 -5.49
C SER A 132 -19.36 -2.72 -4.12
N GLY A 133 -20.68 -2.84 -4.11
CA GLY A 133 -21.47 -3.06 -2.89
C GLY A 133 -21.75 -1.78 -2.09
N ALA A 134 -22.06 -1.95 -0.81
CA ALA A 134 -22.43 -0.84 0.07
C ALA A 134 -21.19 0.00 0.47
N LEU A 135 -21.23 1.30 0.17
CA LEU A 135 -20.21 2.27 0.58
C LEU A 135 -20.33 2.70 2.05
N THR A 136 -21.35 2.23 2.76
CA THR A 136 -21.51 2.52 4.18
C THR A 136 -21.99 1.27 4.88
N VAL A 137 -21.19 0.79 5.83
CA VAL A 137 -21.49 -0.41 6.61
C VAL A 137 -21.26 -0.09 8.08
N ASP A 138 -22.25 -0.41 8.92
CA ASP A 138 -22.21 -0.12 10.37
C ASP A 138 -21.94 1.37 10.69
N GLY A 139 -22.41 2.27 9.81
CA GLY A 139 -22.23 3.72 9.92
C GLY A 139 -20.85 4.22 9.50
N VAL A 140 -19.92 3.36 9.10
CA VAL A 140 -18.60 3.72 8.59
C VAL A 140 -18.68 3.87 7.07
N GLU A 141 -18.26 5.02 6.57
CA GLU A 141 -18.20 5.33 5.13
C GLU A 141 -16.90 4.83 4.52
N SER A 142 -16.98 4.00 3.49
CA SER A 142 -15.83 3.43 2.80
C SER A 142 -15.59 4.13 1.47
N LEU A 143 -14.44 4.78 1.40
CA LEU A 143 -13.91 5.45 0.23
C LEU A 143 -12.74 4.65 -0.33
N VAL A 144 -12.15 5.14 -1.43
CA VAL A 144 -11.03 4.46 -2.08
C VAL A 144 -9.79 4.48 -1.18
N GLY A 145 -9.48 3.32 -0.60
CA GLY A 145 -8.34 3.09 0.29
C GLY A 145 -8.50 3.60 1.72
N ILE A 146 -9.69 4.05 2.15
CA ILE A 146 -9.92 4.53 3.53
C ILE A 146 -11.36 4.32 4.00
N ASP A 147 -11.51 3.89 5.25
CA ASP A 147 -12.78 3.82 5.98
C ASP A 147 -12.88 4.98 6.96
N LEU A 148 -13.95 5.77 6.90
CA LEU A 148 -14.19 6.98 7.70
C LEU A 148 -15.45 6.83 8.56
N PRO A 149 -15.32 6.70 9.89
CA PRO A 149 -16.44 6.83 10.81
C PRO A 149 -17.07 8.23 10.75
N PRO A 150 -18.34 8.42 11.18
CA PRO A 150 -19.04 9.70 11.04
C PRO A 150 -18.32 10.89 11.70
N ALA A 151 -17.68 10.65 12.85
CA ALA A 151 -16.92 11.69 13.55
C ALA A 151 -15.67 12.11 12.76
N GLU A 152 -14.99 11.17 12.10
CA GLU A 152 -13.83 11.46 11.26
C GLU A 152 -14.24 12.15 9.95
N VAL A 153 -15.39 11.77 9.35
CA VAL A 153 -15.98 12.51 8.22
C VAL A 153 -16.18 13.98 8.59
N ALA A 154 -16.76 14.27 9.76
CA ALA A 154 -16.97 15.66 10.21
C ALA A 154 -15.65 16.43 10.37
N VAL A 155 -14.60 15.79 10.90
CA VAL A 155 -13.26 16.40 11.01
C VAL A 155 -12.67 16.67 9.63
N VAL A 156 -12.72 15.69 8.72
CA VAL A 156 -12.21 15.84 7.36
C VAL A 156 -12.97 16.94 6.62
N GLU A 157 -14.30 17.03 6.74
CA GLU A 157 -15.11 18.11 6.14
C GLU A 157 -14.71 19.50 6.63
N ALA A 158 -14.28 19.61 7.89
CA ALA A 158 -13.85 20.85 8.52
C ALA A 158 -12.42 21.28 8.13
N LEU A 159 -11.63 20.41 7.50
CA LEU A 159 -10.28 20.77 7.08
C LEU A 159 -10.31 21.87 6.01
N THR A 160 -9.54 22.94 6.28
CA THR A 160 -9.43 24.13 5.44
C THR A 160 -7.99 24.64 5.43
N TYR A 161 -7.77 25.81 4.83
CA TYR A 161 -6.50 26.53 4.87
C TYR A 161 -6.68 27.77 5.77
N PRO A 162 -6.30 27.70 7.06
CA PRO A 162 -6.38 28.85 7.96
C PRO A 162 -5.49 29.99 7.48
N ALA A 163 -5.90 31.24 7.74
CA ALA A 163 -5.04 32.39 7.52
C ALA A 163 -3.79 32.26 8.40
N ARG A 164 -2.62 32.53 7.82
CA ARG A 164 -1.33 32.44 8.50
C ARG A 164 -0.31 33.45 8.00
N SER A 165 0.73 33.69 8.81
CA SER A 165 1.84 34.60 8.47
C SER A 165 3.08 33.90 7.90
N GLY A 166 3.26 32.60 8.17
CA GLY A 166 4.42 31.81 7.75
C GLY A 166 4.55 31.63 6.23
N PRO A 167 5.79 31.42 5.72
CA PRO A 167 6.03 31.21 4.29
C PRO A 167 5.20 30.04 3.74
N THR A 168 4.45 30.28 2.67
CA THR A 168 3.57 29.28 2.06
C THR A 168 3.80 29.19 0.56
N ILE A 169 4.05 27.98 0.08
CA ILE A 169 4.19 27.65 -1.35
C ILE A 169 3.08 26.67 -1.74
N ALA A 170 2.32 27.03 -2.78
CA ALA A 170 1.39 26.15 -3.47
C ALA A 170 2.06 25.52 -4.69
N VAL A 171 2.29 24.21 -4.64
CA VAL A 171 2.85 23.45 -5.75
C VAL A 171 1.69 22.85 -6.54
N VAL A 172 1.57 23.19 -7.82
CA VAL A 172 0.40 22.83 -8.64
C VAL A 172 0.81 22.17 -9.95
N ARG A 173 -0.10 21.40 -10.54
CA ARG A 173 0.06 20.88 -11.91
C ARG A 173 0.09 22.05 -12.92
N PRO A 174 0.75 21.90 -14.09
CA PRO A 174 0.73 22.93 -15.12
C PRO A 174 -0.70 23.27 -15.54
N GLY A 175 -1.03 24.56 -15.58
CA GLY A 175 -2.38 25.04 -15.93
C GLY A 175 -3.45 24.88 -14.83
N SER A 176 -3.10 24.34 -13.66
CA SER A 176 -3.97 24.29 -12.50
C SER A 176 -3.80 25.53 -11.61
N ARG A 177 -4.75 25.77 -10.71
CA ARG A 177 -4.72 26.91 -9.79
C ARG A 177 -4.54 26.45 -8.36
N ALA A 178 -3.77 27.21 -7.57
CA ALA A 178 -3.69 27.01 -6.14
C ALA A 178 -5.07 27.19 -5.47
N PRO A 179 -5.34 26.50 -4.35
CA PRO A 179 -6.51 26.76 -3.53
C PRO A 179 -6.64 28.24 -3.17
N ARG A 180 -7.76 28.87 -3.52
CA ARG A 180 -7.98 30.33 -3.29
C ARG A 180 -7.82 30.75 -1.83
N ALA A 181 -8.11 29.84 -0.90
CA ALA A 181 -7.99 30.09 0.54
C ALA A 181 -6.53 30.30 1.00
N LEU A 182 -5.54 29.92 0.19
CA LEU A 182 -4.12 30.22 0.45
C LEU A 182 -3.75 31.69 0.18
N GLY A 183 -4.68 32.50 -0.35
CA GLY A 183 -4.46 33.93 -0.59
C GLY A 183 -3.34 34.20 -1.59
N SER A 184 -2.35 35.01 -1.19
CA SER A 184 -1.20 35.41 -2.00
C SER A 184 0.02 34.49 -1.88
N ALA A 185 -0.19 33.22 -1.50
CA ALA A 185 0.87 32.22 -1.48
C ALA A 185 1.62 32.15 -2.82
N GLU A 186 2.93 31.91 -2.75
CA GLU A 186 3.73 31.69 -3.95
C GLU A 186 3.23 30.43 -4.68
N VAL A 187 3.17 30.48 -6.01
CA VAL A 187 2.73 29.36 -6.83
C VAL A 187 3.90 28.80 -7.63
N LEU A 188 4.15 27.50 -7.50
CA LEU A 188 5.15 26.75 -8.24
C LEU A 188 4.47 25.69 -9.11
N GLU A 189 4.57 25.81 -10.43
CA GLU A 189 4.07 24.79 -11.35
C GLU A 189 5.09 23.67 -11.56
N VAL A 190 4.66 22.41 -11.40
CA VAL A 190 5.49 21.22 -11.60
C VAL A 190 4.73 20.13 -12.38
N PRO A 191 5.34 19.51 -13.41
CA PRO A 191 4.74 18.38 -14.12
C PRO A 191 4.82 17.08 -13.31
N GLY A 192 4.17 16.01 -13.78
CA GLY A 192 4.33 14.66 -13.23
C GLY A 192 3.33 14.26 -12.15
N THR A 193 2.65 15.22 -11.51
CA THR A 193 1.75 14.89 -10.38
C THR A 193 0.49 14.14 -10.84
N ALA A 194 0.01 14.37 -12.06
CA ALA A 194 -1.11 13.62 -12.63
C ALA A 194 -0.73 12.15 -12.88
N GLU A 195 0.47 11.92 -13.40
CA GLU A 195 1.05 10.60 -13.63
C GLU A 195 1.32 9.82 -12.33
N LEU A 196 1.41 10.53 -11.20
CA LEU A 196 1.44 9.93 -9.87
C LEU A 196 0.02 9.57 -9.41
N LEU A 197 -0.89 10.56 -9.34
CA LEU A 197 -2.12 10.45 -8.54
C LEU A 197 -3.38 10.01 -9.31
N ASP A 198 -3.44 10.23 -10.62
CA ASP A 198 -4.69 10.00 -11.38
C ASP A 198 -4.85 8.54 -11.85
N GLY A 199 -3.86 7.69 -11.56
CA GLY A 199 -3.81 6.27 -11.88
C GLY A 199 -3.94 5.36 -10.66
N THR A 200 -3.42 4.14 -10.80
CA THR A 200 -3.37 3.13 -9.75
C THR A 200 -1.94 2.93 -9.26
N SER A 201 -1.77 2.13 -8.22
CA SER A 201 -0.44 1.70 -7.76
C SER A 201 0.32 0.84 -8.78
N ILE A 202 -0.30 0.43 -9.89
CA ILE A 202 0.36 -0.35 -10.96
C ILE A 202 1.13 0.56 -11.92
N ASP A 203 0.63 1.77 -12.18
CA ASP A 203 1.07 2.65 -13.26
C ASP A 203 1.48 4.04 -12.78
N ALA A 204 1.35 4.32 -11.48
CA ALA A 204 1.85 5.53 -10.85
C ALA A 204 3.36 5.71 -11.08
N ARG A 205 3.76 6.95 -11.40
CA ARG A 205 5.17 7.33 -11.59
C ARG A 205 5.60 8.40 -10.61
N ILE A 206 6.79 8.26 -10.05
CA ILE A 206 7.37 9.27 -9.16
C ILE A 206 7.67 10.54 -9.99
N PRO A 207 7.14 11.72 -9.60
CA PRO A 207 7.42 12.98 -10.27
C PRO A 207 8.76 13.54 -9.79
N GLY A 208 9.87 12.91 -10.16
CA GLY A 208 11.20 13.24 -9.65
C GLY A 208 11.60 14.71 -9.82
N ALA A 209 11.23 15.34 -10.94
CA ALA A 209 11.46 16.76 -11.16
C ALA A 209 10.67 17.65 -10.19
N ALA A 210 9.44 17.28 -9.84
CA ALA A 210 8.65 17.98 -8.83
C ALA A 210 9.29 17.83 -7.44
N VAL A 211 9.71 16.61 -7.09
CA VAL A 211 10.41 16.34 -5.82
C VAL A 211 11.67 17.18 -5.70
N ALA A 212 12.55 17.16 -6.70
CA ALA A 212 13.78 17.95 -6.70
C ALA A 212 13.51 19.46 -6.51
N ARG A 213 12.49 19.99 -7.21
CA ARG A 213 12.09 21.40 -7.08
C ARG A 213 11.61 21.72 -5.66
N ILE A 214 10.82 20.84 -5.03
CA ILE A 214 10.36 21.03 -3.66
C ILE A 214 11.53 20.98 -2.68
N VAL A 215 12.45 20.03 -2.85
CA VAL A 215 13.70 19.94 -2.06
C VAL A 215 14.48 21.25 -2.17
N ASP A 216 14.71 21.76 -3.39
CA ASP A 216 15.43 23.03 -3.60
C ASP A 216 14.75 24.22 -2.92
N ARG A 217 13.41 24.25 -2.89
CA ARG A 217 12.67 25.32 -2.20
C ARG A 217 12.79 25.23 -0.68
N LEU A 218 12.74 24.03 -0.13
CA LEU A 218 12.90 23.81 1.32
C LEU A 218 14.34 24.05 1.77
N ASP A 219 15.32 23.67 0.95
CA ASP A 219 16.73 23.96 1.14
C ASP A 219 17.00 25.48 1.16
N ALA A 220 16.46 26.22 0.19
CA ALA A 220 16.60 27.67 0.13
C ALA A 220 15.87 28.40 1.28
N TRP A 221 14.81 27.81 1.83
CA TRP A 221 14.11 28.32 3.01
C TRP A 221 14.86 28.04 4.31
N ALA A 222 15.58 26.91 4.39
CA ALA A 222 16.26 26.49 5.60
C ALA A 222 17.37 27.50 6.02
N PRO A 223 17.55 27.75 7.33
CA PRO A 223 18.66 28.55 7.84
C PRO A 223 20.03 28.07 7.33
N ALA A 224 21.01 28.96 7.24
CA ALA A 224 22.36 28.59 6.83
C ALA A 224 23.12 27.76 7.89
N VAL A 225 22.79 27.94 9.17
CA VAL A 225 23.49 27.29 10.29
C VAL A 225 22.73 26.03 10.70
N ALA A 226 23.45 24.90 10.79
CA ALA A 226 22.92 23.65 11.29
C ALA A 226 23.08 23.54 12.81
N THR A 227 22.10 22.91 13.45
CA THR A 227 22.13 22.57 14.88
C THR A 227 22.37 21.07 15.05
N SER A 228 23.19 20.69 16.02
CA SER A 228 23.40 19.28 16.36
C SER A 228 22.06 18.64 16.72
N THR A 229 21.77 17.49 16.13
CA THR A 229 20.54 16.76 16.42
C THR A 229 20.78 15.73 17.52
N THR A 230 19.70 15.33 18.20
CA THR A 230 19.71 14.19 19.12
C THR A 230 18.62 13.23 18.68
N ALA A 231 19.00 11.97 18.44
CA ALA A 231 18.03 10.95 18.05
C ALA A 231 16.91 10.85 19.11
N PRO A 232 15.63 10.92 18.72
CA PRO A 232 14.54 10.73 19.67
C PRO A 232 14.55 9.28 20.19
N ALA A 233 14.13 9.08 21.44
CA ALA A 233 13.86 7.74 21.94
C ALA A 233 12.70 7.12 21.14
N LEU A 234 12.96 6.00 20.47
CA LEU A 234 11.99 5.25 19.68
C LEU A 234 11.86 3.84 20.24
N ASP A 235 10.63 3.36 20.40
CA ASP A 235 10.37 1.97 20.78
C ASP A 235 10.52 1.06 19.55
N GLU A 236 11.33 0.01 19.67
CA GLU A 236 11.52 -0.97 18.59
C GLU A 236 10.31 -1.91 18.42
N VAL A 237 9.51 -2.03 19.49
CA VAL A 237 8.31 -2.86 19.57
C VAL A 237 7.12 -1.95 19.86
N LEU A 238 6.09 -2.07 19.03
CA LEU A 238 4.80 -1.46 19.29
C LEU A 238 3.92 -2.47 20.02
N ASP A 239 3.53 -2.14 21.24
CA ASP A 239 2.41 -2.81 21.90
C ASP A 239 1.10 -2.27 21.31
N VAL A 240 0.28 -3.16 20.76
CA VAL A 240 -1.00 -2.81 20.14
C VAL A 240 -2.11 -2.78 21.18
N ASP A 241 -2.17 -3.79 22.05
CA ASP A 241 -3.31 -4.01 22.98
C ASP A 241 -2.99 -4.96 24.16
N ASP A 242 -1.75 -4.99 24.65
CA ASP A 242 -1.19 -5.90 25.67
C ASP A 242 -1.18 -7.40 25.27
N ARG A 243 -1.83 -7.74 24.14
CA ARG A 243 -1.89 -9.11 23.60
C ARG A 243 -1.14 -9.25 22.30
N VAL A 244 -1.12 -8.21 21.47
CA VAL A 244 -0.43 -8.22 20.19
C VAL A 244 0.71 -7.21 20.22
N ALA A 245 1.87 -7.63 19.74
CA ALA A 245 3.04 -6.79 19.57
C ALA A 245 3.52 -6.82 18.12
N GLU A 246 4.02 -5.67 17.65
CA GLU A 246 4.56 -5.50 16.31
C GLU A 246 5.99 -4.97 16.33
N ARG A 247 6.89 -5.63 15.60
CA ARG A 247 8.29 -5.18 15.47
C ARG A 247 8.75 -5.14 14.02
N ILE A 248 9.70 -4.26 13.75
CA ILE A 248 10.29 -4.10 12.43
C ILE A 248 11.37 -5.18 12.22
N LEU A 249 11.35 -5.79 11.03
CA LEU A 249 12.38 -6.70 10.56
C LEU A 249 13.06 -6.15 9.30
N ARG A 250 14.32 -6.52 9.11
CA ARG A 250 15.05 -6.39 7.85
C ARG A 250 15.45 -7.77 7.38
N ILE A 251 14.89 -8.22 6.25
CA ILE A 251 14.94 -9.62 5.84
C ILE A 251 15.69 -9.79 4.52
N GLY A 252 16.55 -10.81 4.46
CA GLY A 252 17.24 -11.21 3.24
C GLY A 252 18.38 -10.27 2.82
N PRO A 253 19.05 -10.57 1.69
CA PRO A 253 20.27 -9.87 1.25
C PRO A 253 20.03 -8.42 0.84
N HIS A 254 18.79 -8.06 0.50
CA HIS A 254 18.39 -6.70 0.12
C HIS A 254 17.81 -5.89 1.29
N GLY A 255 17.81 -6.45 2.52
CA GLY A 255 17.30 -5.75 3.70
C GLY A 255 15.83 -5.35 3.59
N LEU A 256 14.99 -6.25 3.06
CA LEU A 256 13.56 -6.00 2.85
C LEU A 256 12.90 -5.58 4.17
N PHE A 257 12.17 -4.47 4.14
CA PHE A 257 11.38 -4.03 5.27
C PHE A 257 10.22 -5.01 5.49
N ALA A 258 10.03 -5.41 6.74
CA ALA A 258 8.84 -6.16 7.13
C ALA A 258 8.37 -5.74 8.53
N VAL A 259 7.08 -5.95 8.79
CA VAL A 259 6.52 -5.92 10.14
C VAL A 259 6.16 -7.35 10.53
N GLU A 260 6.68 -7.77 11.66
CA GLU A 260 6.25 -9.00 12.32
C GLU A 260 5.21 -8.66 13.39
N THR A 261 4.08 -9.34 13.33
CA THR A 261 2.98 -9.24 14.29
C THR A 261 2.87 -10.58 15.02
N VAL A 262 2.97 -10.56 16.36
CA VAL A 262 2.94 -11.75 17.23
C VAL A 262 2.01 -11.51 18.42
N SER A 263 1.58 -12.60 19.05
CA SER A 263 0.93 -12.54 20.37
C SER A 263 1.96 -12.45 21.50
N SER A 264 1.60 -11.86 22.63
CA SER A 264 2.40 -11.91 23.87
C SER A 264 2.52 -13.35 24.43
N ALA A 265 1.61 -14.25 24.03
CA ALA A 265 1.62 -15.67 24.36
C ALA A 265 2.04 -16.55 23.16
N GLN A 266 2.90 -16.04 22.27
CA GLN A 266 3.31 -16.75 21.05
C GLN A 266 4.02 -18.08 21.35
N ASP A 267 3.52 -19.18 20.79
CA ASP A 267 4.18 -20.49 20.80
C ASP A 267 5.39 -20.48 19.81
N GLU A 268 6.49 -21.12 20.20
CA GLU A 268 7.68 -21.31 19.34
C GLU A 268 7.35 -22.12 18.06
N ASP A 269 6.42 -23.06 18.19
CA ASP A 269 5.94 -23.93 17.11
C ASP A 269 4.72 -23.36 16.38
N ALA A 270 4.38 -22.10 16.59
CA ALA A 270 3.25 -21.47 15.93
C ALA A 270 3.36 -21.50 14.39
N PRO A 271 2.22 -21.57 13.68
CA PRO A 271 2.19 -21.34 12.25
C PRO A 271 2.66 -19.94 11.91
N VAL A 272 3.30 -19.80 10.75
CA VAL A 272 3.77 -18.53 10.21
C VAL A 272 3.05 -18.21 8.91
N VAL A 273 2.48 -17.01 8.83
CA VAL A 273 1.81 -16.49 7.65
C VAL A 273 2.63 -15.34 7.07
N VAL A 274 3.04 -15.45 5.81
CA VAL A 274 3.67 -14.35 5.06
C VAL A 274 2.61 -13.68 4.18
N LEU A 275 2.48 -12.35 4.30
CA LEU A 275 1.51 -11.55 3.55
C LEU A 275 2.19 -10.75 2.43
N HIS A 276 1.67 -10.88 1.21
CA HIS A 276 2.08 -10.10 0.04
C HIS A 276 0.92 -9.28 -0.51
N ASN A 277 1.09 -7.95 -0.58
CA ASN A 277 0.05 -7.04 -1.04
C ASN A 277 -0.11 -7.02 -2.58
N GLY A 278 -1.19 -6.40 -3.07
CA GLY A 278 -1.43 -6.11 -4.49
C GLY A 278 -0.55 -4.99 -5.04
N GLY A 279 -0.65 -4.77 -6.35
CA GLY A 279 0.00 -3.66 -7.07
C GLY A 279 1.50 -3.48 -6.74
N ALA A 280 2.02 -2.26 -6.91
CA ALA A 280 3.30 -1.83 -6.36
C ALA A 280 3.13 -1.20 -4.97
N GLU A 281 2.25 -1.77 -4.15
CA GLU A 281 1.87 -1.22 -2.85
C GLU A 281 2.76 -1.70 -1.71
N HIS A 282 2.74 -0.94 -0.62
CA HIS A 282 3.42 -1.27 0.62
C HIS A 282 2.59 -2.21 1.51
N ARG A 283 3.21 -2.72 2.57
CA ARG A 283 2.78 -3.80 3.47
C ARG A 283 1.47 -3.61 4.26
N THR A 284 0.87 -2.42 4.22
CA THR A 284 -0.37 -2.14 4.97
C THR A 284 -1.61 -2.67 4.24
N GLY A 285 -1.58 -2.69 2.90
CA GLY A 285 -2.78 -3.05 2.12
C GLY A 285 -3.66 -1.85 1.78
N ALA A 286 -4.50 -2.02 0.77
CA ALA A 286 -5.66 -1.13 0.58
C ALA A 286 -6.51 -1.09 1.86
N THR A 287 -6.81 0.11 2.34
CA THR A 287 -7.62 0.32 3.55
C THR A 287 -7.09 -0.48 4.76
N ASP A 288 -5.77 -0.53 4.95
CA ASP A 288 -5.07 -1.15 6.08
C ASP A 288 -5.36 -2.67 6.28
N TYR A 289 -5.94 -3.36 5.29
CA TYR A 289 -6.49 -4.71 5.49
C TYR A 289 -5.43 -5.75 5.95
N GLN A 290 -4.15 -5.58 5.57
CA GLN A 290 -3.11 -6.52 6.01
C GLN A 290 -2.76 -6.31 7.47
N VAL A 291 -2.81 -5.07 7.97
CA VAL A 291 -2.61 -4.75 9.39
C VAL A 291 -3.68 -5.46 10.20
N ASP A 292 -4.95 -5.31 9.81
CA ASP A 292 -6.09 -5.94 10.45
C ASP A 292 -5.97 -7.47 10.44
N LEU A 293 -5.68 -8.04 9.27
CA LEU A 293 -5.51 -9.48 9.11
C LEU A 293 -4.37 -10.02 9.99
N ALA A 294 -3.23 -9.33 10.03
CA ALA A 294 -2.07 -9.74 10.83
C ALA A 294 -2.40 -9.72 12.33
N ARG A 295 -3.06 -8.66 12.81
CA ARG A 295 -3.45 -8.54 14.22
C ARG A 295 -4.52 -9.57 14.61
N VAL A 296 -5.48 -9.86 13.73
CA VAL A 296 -6.50 -10.90 13.98
C VAL A 296 -5.87 -12.29 14.06
N LEU A 297 -5.01 -12.65 13.10
CA LEU A 297 -4.31 -13.93 13.11
C LEU A 297 -3.35 -14.07 14.29
N ALA A 298 -2.65 -13.00 14.67
CA ALA A 298 -1.79 -12.99 15.86
C ALA A 298 -2.57 -13.28 17.14
N ARG A 299 -3.79 -12.74 17.29
CA ARG A 299 -4.66 -13.06 18.43
C ARG A 299 -5.08 -14.54 18.46
N ASP A 300 -5.07 -15.22 17.31
CA ASP A 300 -5.29 -16.67 17.22
C ASP A 300 -4.01 -17.50 17.42
N GLY A 301 -2.89 -16.87 17.77
CA GLY A 301 -1.61 -17.54 18.01
C GLY A 301 -0.75 -17.73 16.77
N VAL A 302 -1.06 -17.07 15.65
CA VAL A 302 -0.30 -17.16 14.41
C VAL A 302 0.77 -16.06 14.36
N ARG A 303 2.02 -16.40 14.02
CA ARG A 303 3.04 -15.38 13.74
C ARG A 303 2.84 -14.86 12.32
N VAL A 304 2.68 -13.55 12.14
CA VAL A 304 2.42 -12.96 10.81
C VAL A 304 3.55 -12.03 10.40
N VAL A 305 3.98 -12.11 9.15
CA VAL A 305 5.02 -11.25 8.56
C VAL A 305 4.48 -10.54 7.33
N ARG A 306 4.39 -9.22 7.40
CA ARG A 306 3.97 -8.33 6.30
C ARG A 306 5.21 -7.71 5.66
N VAL A 307 5.38 -7.86 4.36
CA VAL A 307 6.65 -7.54 3.69
C VAL A 307 6.47 -6.47 2.61
N ASP A 308 7.34 -5.45 2.63
CA ASP A 308 7.57 -4.59 1.49
C ASP A 308 8.54 -5.28 0.52
N ARG A 309 8.11 -5.48 -0.72
CA ARG A 309 8.95 -6.09 -1.77
C ARG A 309 9.97 -5.07 -2.27
N ARG A 310 11.00 -5.50 -3.00
CA ARG A 310 11.88 -4.53 -3.68
C ARG A 310 11.05 -3.60 -4.56
N GLY A 311 11.36 -2.30 -4.48
CA GLY A 311 10.63 -1.25 -5.19
C GLY A 311 9.26 -0.90 -4.60
N THR A 312 8.92 -1.37 -3.39
CA THR A 312 7.69 -0.96 -2.68
C THR A 312 8.02 -0.51 -1.25
N GLY A 313 7.16 0.34 -0.67
CA GLY A 313 7.26 0.78 0.73
C GLY A 313 8.65 1.26 1.15
N GLU A 314 9.15 0.76 2.28
CA GLU A 314 10.49 1.07 2.85
C GLU A 314 11.60 0.13 2.38
N SER A 315 11.33 -0.70 1.37
CA SER A 315 12.29 -1.63 0.79
C SER A 315 13.01 -1.00 -0.39
N SER A 316 14.34 -1.21 -0.40
CA SER A 316 15.30 -0.68 -1.40
C SER A 316 15.40 0.86 -1.42
N PRO A 317 16.53 1.40 -1.89
CA PRO A 317 16.62 2.83 -2.23
C PRO A 317 15.51 3.24 -3.21
N VAL A 318 15.11 4.51 -3.16
CA VAL A 318 14.13 5.08 -4.10
C VAL A 318 14.85 5.88 -5.17
N HIS A 319 14.45 5.67 -6.43
CA HIS A 319 14.96 6.44 -7.56
C HIS A 319 13.80 7.05 -8.34
N ALA A 320 14.01 8.25 -8.91
CA ALA A 320 12.99 8.96 -9.66
C ALA A 320 12.51 8.20 -10.92
N ASP A 321 13.38 7.39 -11.51
CA ASP A 321 13.16 6.57 -12.71
C ASP A 321 12.93 5.10 -12.37
N GLU A 322 12.61 4.78 -11.11
CA GLU A 322 12.40 3.40 -10.70
C GLU A 322 11.26 2.73 -11.46
N GLN A 323 11.43 1.43 -11.69
CA GLN A 323 10.47 0.60 -12.40
C GLN A 323 9.78 -0.35 -11.42
N ALA A 324 8.48 -0.57 -11.62
CA ALA A 324 7.74 -1.57 -10.85
C ALA A 324 8.21 -2.98 -11.25
N PHE A 325 8.55 -3.80 -10.26
CA PHE A 325 8.93 -5.21 -10.43
C PHE A 325 7.72 -6.17 -10.49
N LEU A 326 6.56 -5.67 -10.94
CA LEU A 326 5.33 -6.44 -11.06
C LEU A 326 5.56 -7.70 -11.92
N PHE A 327 5.37 -8.86 -11.30
CA PHE A 327 5.56 -10.18 -11.90
C PHE A 327 6.98 -10.48 -12.41
N ALA A 328 7.98 -9.75 -11.91
CA ALA A 328 9.38 -9.91 -12.31
C ALA A 328 10.09 -10.99 -11.46
N GLN A 329 11.29 -11.39 -11.88
CA GLN A 329 12.07 -12.44 -11.20
C GLN A 329 12.51 -11.98 -9.81
N GLU A 330 12.72 -10.68 -9.63
CA GLU A 330 13.15 -10.04 -8.40
C GLU A 330 12.20 -10.33 -7.24
N TRP A 331 10.88 -10.26 -7.48
CA TRP A 331 9.91 -10.56 -6.44
C TRP A 331 9.86 -12.05 -6.06
N LEU A 332 10.13 -12.95 -7.01
CA LEU A 332 10.29 -14.38 -6.69
C LEU A 332 11.52 -14.62 -5.81
N ASP A 333 12.64 -13.95 -6.12
CA ASP A 333 13.87 -14.05 -5.33
C ASP A 333 13.68 -13.45 -3.92
N ASP A 334 12.90 -12.36 -3.82
CA ASP A 334 12.53 -11.74 -2.53
C ASP A 334 11.75 -12.72 -1.66
N GLN A 335 10.71 -13.37 -2.20
CA GLN A 335 9.92 -14.34 -1.44
C GLN A 335 10.78 -15.50 -0.94
N ARG A 336 11.63 -16.08 -1.80
CA ARG A 336 12.56 -17.15 -1.40
C ARG A 336 13.47 -16.69 -0.26
N ALA A 337 14.03 -15.49 -0.37
CA ALA A 337 14.90 -14.93 0.65
C ALA A 337 14.15 -14.68 1.97
N VAL A 338 12.90 -14.22 1.91
CA VAL A 338 12.03 -14.03 3.08
C VAL A 338 11.79 -15.36 3.78
N VAL A 339 11.28 -16.36 3.06
CA VAL A 339 10.96 -17.66 3.65
C VAL A 339 12.21 -18.35 4.21
N ALA A 340 13.33 -18.31 3.47
CA ALA A 340 14.60 -18.88 3.94
C ALA A 340 15.12 -18.20 5.22
N ALA A 341 14.97 -16.88 5.33
CA ALA A 341 15.40 -16.12 6.51
C ALA A 341 14.51 -16.36 7.73
N LEU A 342 13.21 -16.62 7.54
CA LEU A 342 12.28 -16.95 8.62
C LEU A 342 12.55 -18.34 9.23
N ARG A 343 13.23 -19.23 8.50
CA ARG A 343 13.59 -20.61 8.92
C ARG A 343 12.41 -21.41 9.44
N VAL A 344 11.25 -21.23 8.81
CA VAL A 344 10.02 -21.92 9.18
C VAL A 344 9.90 -23.21 8.37
N PRO A 345 9.61 -24.35 9.02
CA PRO A 345 9.27 -25.57 8.30
C PRO A 345 8.05 -25.40 7.39
N ALA A 346 8.07 -26.03 6.22
CA ALA A 346 7.03 -25.93 5.21
C ALA A 346 5.63 -26.28 5.74
N GLU A 347 5.54 -27.25 6.65
CA GLU A 347 4.31 -27.72 7.29
C GLU A 347 3.68 -26.70 8.26
N ARG A 348 4.40 -25.63 8.61
CA ARG A 348 3.93 -24.51 9.44
C ARG A 348 3.81 -23.20 8.67
N LEU A 349 4.10 -23.21 7.37
CA LEU A 349 4.14 -22.01 6.55
C LEU A 349 2.86 -21.88 5.73
N ALA A 350 2.28 -20.68 5.74
CA ALA A 350 1.31 -20.24 4.76
C ALA A 350 1.75 -18.95 4.08
N ILE A 351 1.38 -18.80 2.81
CA ILE A 351 1.62 -17.58 2.04
C ILE A 351 0.29 -17.07 1.50
N VAL A 352 -0.04 -15.83 1.82
CA VAL A 352 -1.28 -15.18 1.40
C VAL A 352 -0.92 -13.97 0.56
N GLY A 353 -1.51 -13.90 -0.62
CA GLY A 353 -1.18 -12.89 -1.61
C GLY A 353 -2.42 -12.28 -2.24
N MET A 354 -2.42 -10.96 -2.46
CA MET A 354 -3.45 -10.26 -3.21
C MET A 354 -2.95 -9.86 -4.61
N CYS A 355 -3.74 -10.09 -5.67
CA CYS A 355 -3.45 -9.65 -7.04
C CYS A 355 -2.02 -10.05 -7.49
N ALA A 356 -1.09 -9.11 -7.60
CA ALA A 356 0.30 -9.42 -7.91
C ALA A 356 1.02 -10.22 -6.80
N GLY A 357 0.62 -10.03 -5.54
CA GLY A 357 0.98 -10.89 -4.42
C GLY A 357 0.38 -12.29 -4.53
N ALA A 358 -0.81 -12.46 -5.11
CA ALA A 358 -1.40 -13.78 -5.35
C ALA A 358 -0.57 -14.57 -6.35
N TRP A 359 -0.15 -13.90 -7.44
CA TRP A 359 0.83 -14.48 -8.37
C TRP A 359 2.11 -14.89 -7.64
N LEU A 360 2.64 -14.06 -6.75
CA LEU A 360 3.84 -14.41 -5.99
C LEU A 360 3.62 -15.65 -5.08
N ALA A 361 2.50 -15.70 -4.38
CA ALA A 361 2.13 -16.80 -3.49
C ALA A 361 1.99 -18.15 -4.24
N GLY A 362 1.29 -18.17 -5.38
CA GLY A 362 1.17 -19.36 -6.23
C GLY A 362 2.49 -19.82 -6.87
N ARG A 363 3.55 -19.03 -6.72
CA ARG A 363 4.90 -19.31 -7.21
C ARG A 363 5.85 -19.84 -6.13
N ALA A 364 5.37 -20.04 -4.91
CA ALA A 364 6.10 -20.58 -3.76
C ALA A 364 6.42 -22.08 -3.86
N VAL A 365 7.00 -22.46 -4.99
CA VAL A 365 7.17 -23.84 -5.41
C VAL A 365 8.35 -24.50 -4.71
N GLU A 366 9.37 -23.76 -4.29
CA GLU A 366 10.57 -24.29 -3.59
C GLU A 366 10.38 -24.27 -2.07
N GLU A 367 9.54 -23.36 -1.60
CA GLU A 367 9.18 -23.15 -0.20
C GLU A 367 8.18 -24.19 0.29
N HIS A 368 7.34 -24.71 -0.61
CA HIS A 368 6.34 -25.74 -0.35
C HIS A 368 5.40 -25.44 0.83
N PRO A 369 4.85 -24.22 0.96
CA PRO A 369 4.00 -23.88 2.09
C PRO A 369 2.84 -24.86 2.19
N ARG A 370 2.40 -25.16 3.41
CA ARG A 370 1.24 -26.02 3.63
C ARG A 370 -0.04 -25.43 3.03
N LEU A 371 -0.16 -24.10 3.06
CA LEU A 371 -1.31 -23.35 2.55
C LEU A 371 -0.87 -22.15 1.68
N VAL A 372 -1.54 -21.97 0.55
CA VAL A 372 -1.51 -20.74 -0.24
C VAL A 372 -2.91 -20.17 -0.35
N VAL A 373 -3.07 -18.87 -0.11
CA VAL A 373 -4.31 -18.15 -0.37
C VAL A 373 -4.07 -17.07 -1.42
N GLU A 374 -4.74 -17.19 -2.56
CA GLU A 374 -4.74 -16.21 -3.65
C GLU A 374 -6.00 -15.36 -3.60
N ILE A 375 -5.83 -14.08 -3.26
CA ILE A 375 -6.92 -13.09 -3.22
C ILE A 375 -6.92 -12.33 -4.53
N SER A 376 -8.05 -12.35 -5.25
CA SER A 376 -8.24 -11.67 -6.54
C SER A 376 -7.07 -11.88 -7.55
N PRO A 377 -6.69 -13.13 -7.87
CA PRO A 377 -5.64 -13.38 -8.87
C PRO A 377 -6.12 -13.02 -10.28
N ASN A 378 -5.34 -12.19 -10.99
CA ASN A 378 -5.65 -11.77 -12.36
C ASN A 378 -4.55 -12.07 -13.38
N ASP A 379 -3.41 -12.62 -12.95
CA ASP A 379 -2.28 -13.00 -13.80
C ASP A 379 -1.74 -14.39 -13.40
N TYR A 380 -1.52 -15.25 -14.39
CA TYR A 380 -1.12 -16.65 -14.22
C TYR A 380 0.14 -16.98 -15.04
N ARG A 381 0.94 -15.95 -15.39
CA ARG A 381 2.14 -16.13 -16.21
C ARG A 381 3.17 -16.97 -15.48
N ARG A 382 3.88 -17.85 -16.21
CA ARG A 382 5.00 -18.59 -15.62
C ARG A 382 6.37 -18.02 -15.91
N THR A 383 6.49 -17.30 -17.03
CA THR A 383 7.70 -16.57 -17.39
C THR A 383 7.62 -15.21 -16.71
N PRO A 384 8.60 -14.87 -15.86
CA PRO A 384 8.66 -13.54 -15.25
C PRO A 384 8.68 -12.45 -16.31
N ALA A 385 8.05 -11.32 -15.98
CA ALA A 385 8.11 -10.11 -16.78
C ALA A 385 9.50 -9.44 -16.65
N ALA A 386 9.88 -8.63 -17.64
CA ALA A 386 10.94 -7.67 -17.42
C ALA A 386 10.42 -6.57 -16.47
N PRO A 387 11.27 -6.00 -15.60
CA PRO A 387 10.90 -4.83 -14.78
C PRO A 387 10.25 -3.72 -15.63
N GLY A 388 9.22 -3.07 -15.08
CA GLY A 388 8.48 -1.98 -15.75
C GLY A 388 7.51 -2.40 -16.86
N SER A 389 7.76 -3.52 -17.56
CA SER A 389 7.01 -3.89 -18.76
C SER A 389 5.50 -4.11 -18.54
N TYR A 390 5.09 -4.55 -17.34
CA TYR A 390 3.68 -4.70 -17.00
C TYR A 390 2.96 -3.35 -16.90
N ALA A 391 3.58 -2.38 -16.23
CA ALA A 391 3.04 -1.03 -16.08
C ALA A 391 2.89 -0.35 -17.45
N GLU A 392 3.90 -0.45 -18.31
CA GLU A 392 3.85 0.08 -19.69
C GLU A 392 2.70 -0.54 -20.50
N THR A 393 2.49 -1.85 -20.35
CA THR A 393 1.40 -2.56 -21.02
C THR A 393 0.03 -2.13 -20.50
N ALA A 394 -0.12 -2.01 -19.17
CA ALA A 394 -1.35 -1.56 -18.54
C ALA A 394 -1.73 -0.14 -19.00
N GLN A 395 -0.76 0.77 -19.07
CA GLN A 395 -0.91 2.11 -19.62
C GLN A 395 -1.33 2.06 -21.09
N GLY A 396 -0.66 1.28 -21.94
CA GLY A 396 -1.02 1.16 -23.36
C GLY A 396 -2.42 0.57 -23.62
N VAL A 397 -3.03 -0.09 -22.63
CA VAL A 397 -4.42 -0.55 -22.64
C VAL A 397 -5.38 0.55 -22.17
N ALA A 398 -5.03 1.32 -21.13
CA ALA A 398 -5.78 2.48 -20.66
C ALA A 398 -5.82 3.59 -21.72
N ASP A 399 -4.69 3.85 -22.38
CA ASP A 399 -4.48 4.83 -23.45
C ASP A 399 -4.98 4.35 -24.83
N ALA A 400 -5.63 3.18 -24.91
CA ALA A 400 -6.04 2.61 -26.19
C ALA A 400 -7.01 3.54 -26.94
N SER A 401 -6.53 4.05 -28.08
CA SER A 401 -7.26 4.95 -28.96
C SER A 401 -8.62 4.39 -29.42
N PRO A 402 -9.58 5.26 -29.80
CA PRO A 402 -10.90 4.84 -30.32
C PRO A 402 -10.82 3.80 -31.44
N LEU A 403 -9.73 3.83 -32.24
CA LEU A 403 -9.45 2.89 -33.33
C LEU A 403 -9.19 1.45 -32.82
N ARG A 404 -8.45 1.28 -31.71
CA ARG A 404 -8.22 -0.05 -31.10
C ARG A 404 -9.51 -0.63 -30.50
N ARG A 405 -10.37 0.22 -29.91
CA ARG A 405 -11.71 -0.18 -29.44
C ARG A 405 -12.62 -0.59 -30.61
N TRP A 406 -12.54 0.13 -31.73
CA TRP A 406 -13.27 -0.19 -32.97
C TRP A 406 -12.80 -1.51 -33.60
N LEU A 407 -11.49 -1.79 -33.65
CA LEU A 407 -10.92 -3.04 -34.17
C LEU A 407 -11.19 -4.28 -33.29
N ARG A 408 -11.48 -4.09 -32.00
CA ARG A 408 -11.88 -5.16 -31.06
C ARG A 408 -13.22 -5.79 -31.43
N GLY A 409 -14.15 -5.02 -32.00
CA GLY A 409 -15.47 -5.49 -32.43
C GLY A 409 -15.40 -6.53 -33.56
N PRO A 410 -14.74 -6.25 -34.69
CA PRO A 410 -14.48 -7.22 -35.74
C PRO A 410 -13.67 -8.42 -35.23
N TYR A 411 -12.60 -8.21 -34.45
CA TYR A 411 -11.80 -9.33 -33.93
C TYR A 411 -12.65 -10.33 -33.09
N ASN A 412 -13.53 -9.83 -32.22
CA ASN A 412 -14.43 -10.68 -31.43
C ASN A 412 -15.54 -11.35 -32.25
N ARG A 413 -15.91 -10.77 -33.40
CA ARG A 413 -16.94 -11.28 -34.31
C ARG A 413 -16.41 -12.33 -35.30
N TRP A 414 -15.15 -12.21 -35.72
CA TRP A 414 -14.56 -13.04 -36.78
C TRP A 414 -13.63 -14.15 -36.26
N VAL A 415 -13.15 -14.07 -35.01
CA VAL A 415 -12.31 -15.13 -34.41
C VAL A 415 -13.16 -16.06 -33.52
N PRO A 416 -13.25 -17.37 -33.83
CA PRO A 416 -14.01 -18.33 -33.04
C PRO A 416 -13.56 -18.35 -31.57
N ALA A 417 -14.50 -18.51 -30.63
CA ALA A 417 -14.21 -18.49 -29.18
C ALA A 417 -13.10 -19.48 -28.80
N GLY A 418 -13.11 -20.71 -29.35
CA GLY A 418 -12.07 -21.70 -29.09
C GLY A 418 -10.67 -21.33 -29.61
N LEU A 419 -10.56 -20.49 -30.64
CA LEU A 419 -9.29 -19.97 -31.14
C LEU A 419 -8.82 -18.77 -30.31
N ARG A 420 -9.74 -17.89 -29.89
CA ARG A 420 -9.45 -16.82 -28.91
C ARG A 420 -8.99 -17.37 -27.58
N ASP A 421 -9.58 -18.47 -27.11
CA ASP A 421 -9.19 -19.15 -25.88
C ASP A 421 -7.83 -19.83 -26.02
N ARG A 422 -7.49 -20.42 -27.18
CA ARG A 422 -6.13 -20.95 -27.42
C ARG A 422 -5.07 -19.84 -27.50
N ILE A 423 -5.41 -18.68 -28.09
CA ILE A 423 -4.52 -17.52 -28.16
C ILE A 423 -4.35 -16.88 -26.77
N ALA A 424 -5.42 -16.75 -25.99
CA ALA A 424 -5.36 -16.25 -24.62
C ALA A 424 -4.55 -17.19 -23.69
N ARG A 425 -4.74 -18.52 -23.81
CA ARG A 425 -3.96 -19.53 -23.07
C ARG A 425 -2.48 -19.62 -23.49
N ARG A 426 -2.14 -19.13 -24.68
CA ARG A 426 -0.74 -18.92 -25.14
C ARG A 426 -0.24 -17.49 -24.90
N GLY A 427 -1.09 -16.62 -24.35
CA GLY A 427 -0.82 -15.21 -24.15
C GLY A 427 0.01 -14.92 -22.90
N ALA A 428 0.41 -13.66 -22.75
CA ALA A 428 1.28 -13.15 -21.69
C ALA A 428 0.81 -13.45 -20.25
N LEU A 429 -0.47 -13.75 -20.04
CA LEU A 429 -1.09 -14.02 -18.74
C LEU A 429 -1.04 -15.51 -18.31
N GLY A 430 -0.54 -16.43 -19.15
CA GLY A 430 -0.36 -17.85 -18.78
C GLY A 430 -1.63 -18.68 -18.60
N SER A 431 -1.59 -19.66 -17.68
CA SER A 431 -2.72 -20.59 -17.42
C SER A 431 -2.76 -21.01 -15.95
N VAL A 432 -3.96 -21.16 -15.38
CA VAL A 432 -4.15 -21.54 -13.96
C VAL A 432 -3.49 -22.87 -13.63
N VAL A 433 -3.67 -23.88 -14.50
CA VAL A 433 -3.05 -25.21 -14.34
C VAL A 433 -1.54 -25.11 -14.33
N GLY A 434 -0.97 -24.25 -15.19
CA GLY A 434 0.46 -24.00 -15.22
C GLY A 434 0.93 -23.28 -13.96
N HIS A 435 0.23 -22.24 -13.53
CA HIS A 435 0.55 -21.42 -12.35
C HIS A 435 0.52 -22.22 -11.04
N LEU A 436 -0.64 -22.80 -10.71
CA LEU A 436 -0.88 -23.50 -9.44
C LEU A 436 -0.43 -24.96 -9.41
N GLY A 437 -0.30 -25.60 -10.58
CA GLY A 437 -0.01 -27.03 -10.63
C GLY A 437 1.22 -27.45 -9.83
N PRO A 438 2.36 -26.76 -9.96
CA PRO A 438 3.57 -27.13 -9.22
C PRO A 438 3.47 -27.00 -7.69
N VAL A 439 2.66 -26.10 -7.12
CA VAL A 439 2.43 -26.05 -5.66
C VAL A 439 1.45 -27.15 -5.23
N LEU A 440 0.36 -27.35 -5.96
CA LEU A 440 -0.66 -28.37 -5.68
C LEU A 440 -0.11 -29.81 -5.79
N ASP A 441 0.72 -30.08 -6.79
CA ASP A 441 1.37 -31.38 -7.01
C ASP A 441 2.35 -31.73 -5.87
N ARG A 442 2.77 -30.74 -5.08
CA ARG A 442 3.65 -30.91 -3.91
C ARG A 442 2.92 -30.95 -2.57
N GLY A 443 1.59 -30.93 -2.58
CA GLY A 443 0.77 -31.09 -1.37
C GLY A 443 0.40 -29.79 -0.67
N THR A 444 0.68 -28.63 -1.27
CA THR A 444 0.13 -27.35 -0.83
C THR A 444 -1.37 -27.31 -1.09
N ASP A 445 -2.15 -26.93 -0.08
CA ASP A 445 -3.57 -26.61 -0.26
C ASP A 445 -3.69 -25.16 -0.75
N VAL A 446 -4.52 -24.92 -1.76
CA VAL A 446 -4.71 -23.61 -2.39
C VAL A 446 -6.15 -23.16 -2.27
N VAL A 447 -6.35 -21.93 -1.80
CA VAL A 447 -7.65 -21.28 -1.75
C VAL A 447 -7.60 -20.01 -2.59
N VAL A 448 -8.53 -19.88 -3.53
CA VAL A 448 -8.73 -18.67 -4.33
C VAL A 448 -9.95 -17.93 -3.78
N VAL A 449 -9.77 -16.69 -3.34
CA VAL A 449 -10.87 -15.81 -2.89
C VAL A 449 -10.99 -14.68 -3.89
N ALA A 450 -12.11 -14.58 -4.61
CA ALA A 450 -12.20 -13.70 -5.78
C ALA A 450 -13.64 -13.22 -6.04
N THR A 451 -13.79 -12.10 -6.74
CA THR A 451 -15.10 -11.64 -7.23
C THR A 451 -15.59 -12.54 -8.38
N PRO A 452 -16.89 -12.49 -8.76
CA PRO A 452 -17.39 -13.24 -9.91
C PRO A 452 -16.63 -12.95 -11.22
N GLU A 453 -16.20 -11.71 -11.45
CA GLU A 453 -15.39 -11.32 -12.61
C GLU A 453 -14.01 -11.98 -12.61
N ASP A 454 -13.34 -11.97 -11.46
CA ASP A 454 -12.04 -12.61 -11.27
C ASP A 454 -12.14 -14.14 -11.38
N VAL A 455 -13.22 -14.75 -10.86
CA VAL A 455 -13.51 -16.18 -11.02
C VAL A 455 -13.78 -16.53 -12.50
N ALA A 456 -14.50 -15.67 -13.23
CA ALA A 456 -14.70 -15.86 -14.66
C ALA A 456 -13.38 -15.78 -15.44
N LEU A 457 -12.46 -14.91 -15.03
CA LEU A 457 -11.11 -14.82 -15.59
C LEU A 457 -10.29 -16.08 -15.28
N PHE A 458 -10.29 -16.51 -14.01
CA PHE A 458 -9.68 -17.76 -13.55
C PHE A 458 -10.17 -18.96 -14.39
N ASP A 459 -11.48 -19.08 -14.57
CA ASP A 459 -12.10 -20.14 -15.38
C ASP A 459 -11.68 -20.09 -16.85
N ARG A 460 -11.64 -18.89 -17.43
CA ARG A 460 -11.17 -18.67 -18.81
C ARG A 460 -9.73 -19.17 -19.02
N PHE A 461 -8.88 -19.04 -18.01
CA PHE A 461 -7.49 -19.53 -18.02
C PHE A 461 -7.31 -20.98 -17.54
N GLY A 462 -8.41 -21.72 -17.39
CA GLY A 462 -8.39 -23.15 -17.09
C GLY A 462 -8.73 -23.49 -15.64
N GLY A 463 -9.28 -22.56 -14.87
CA GLY A 463 -9.74 -22.73 -13.49
C GLY A 463 -10.56 -23.99 -13.24
N ARG A 464 -11.71 -24.16 -13.92
CA ARG A 464 -12.51 -25.39 -13.83
C ARG A 464 -11.73 -26.68 -14.08
N ARG A 465 -10.74 -26.66 -14.97
CA ARG A 465 -9.89 -27.83 -15.24
C ARG A 465 -8.96 -28.09 -14.06
N ALA A 466 -8.41 -27.03 -13.47
CA ALA A 466 -7.60 -27.13 -12.25
C ALA A 466 -8.43 -27.70 -11.09
N VAL A 467 -9.60 -27.14 -10.80
CA VAL A 467 -10.49 -27.62 -9.73
C VAL A 467 -10.84 -29.10 -9.92
N ARG A 468 -11.20 -29.54 -11.14
CA ARG A 468 -11.45 -30.97 -11.41
C ARG A 468 -10.22 -31.86 -11.23
N ARG A 469 -9.01 -31.34 -11.46
CA ARG A 469 -7.77 -32.12 -11.37
C ARG A 469 -7.32 -32.31 -9.92
N TRP A 470 -7.38 -31.26 -9.10
CA TRP A 470 -6.83 -31.28 -7.74
C TRP A 470 -7.92 -31.42 -6.65
N GLY A 471 -9.19 -31.31 -7.01
CA GLY A 471 -10.32 -31.56 -6.11
C GLY A 471 -10.24 -30.70 -4.86
N ALA A 472 -10.31 -31.34 -3.69
CA ALA A 472 -10.32 -30.68 -2.38
C ALA A 472 -9.09 -29.80 -2.09
N ARG A 473 -7.96 -30.00 -2.78
CA ARG A 473 -6.75 -29.18 -2.60
C ARG A 473 -6.84 -27.81 -3.26
N LEU A 474 -7.80 -27.57 -4.16
CA LEU A 474 -8.00 -26.28 -4.80
C LEU A 474 -9.46 -25.84 -4.60
N THR A 475 -9.65 -24.92 -3.67
CA THR A 475 -10.97 -24.35 -3.37
C THR A 475 -11.08 -22.95 -3.96
N VAL A 476 -12.26 -22.61 -4.49
CA VAL A 476 -12.57 -21.27 -4.99
C VAL A 476 -13.75 -20.73 -4.19
N VAL A 477 -13.55 -19.57 -3.57
CA VAL A 477 -14.54 -18.81 -2.81
C VAL A 477 -14.88 -17.57 -3.63
N GLU A 478 -16.13 -17.50 -4.07
CA GLU A 478 -16.66 -16.36 -4.82
C GLU A 478 -17.28 -15.34 -3.87
N VAL A 479 -16.97 -14.05 -4.05
CA VAL A 479 -17.47 -12.94 -3.22
C VAL A 479 -18.31 -11.99 -4.09
N PRO A 480 -19.65 -12.18 -4.16
CA PRO A 480 -20.50 -11.49 -5.12
C PRO A 480 -20.49 -9.95 -5.02
N ASP A 481 -20.46 -9.41 -3.80
CA ASP A 481 -20.51 -7.97 -3.54
C ASP A 481 -19.11 -7.34 -3.34
N GLY A 482 -18.07 -8.07 -3.78
CA GLY A 482 -16.69 -7.64 -3.65
C GLY A 482 -16.16 -6.83 -4.84
N ASP A 483 -15.02 -6.20 -4.65
CA ASP A 483 -14.23 -5.56 -5.69
C ASP A 483 -12.80 -6.13 -5.73
N HIS A 484 -12.14 -6.01 -6.88
CA HIS A 484 -10.79 -6.52 -7.08
C HIS A 484 -9.73 -5.88 -6.17
N ALA A 485 -9.92 -4.60 -5.83
CA ALA A 485 -8.93 -3.78 -5.13
C ALA A 485 -9.11 -3.77 -3.61
N LEU A 486 -10.04 -4.58 -3.06
CA LEU A 486 -10.36 -4.64 -1.64
C LEU A 486 -10.80 -3.29 -1.05
N PHE A 487 -11.39 -2.38 -1.84
CA PHE A 487 -12.00 -1.15 -1.34
C PHE A 487 -13.40 -1.37 -0.76
N SER A 488 -14.07 -2.46 -1.15
CA SER A 488 -15.35 -2.91 -0.59
C SER A 488 -15.16 -3.48 0.81
N PRO A 489 -15.90 -2.99 1.82
CA PRO A 489 -15.91 -3.57 3.16
C PRO A 489 -16.34 -5.03 3.16
N GLY A 490 -17.28 -5.39 2.28
CA GLY A 490 -17.76 -6.77 2.13
C GLY A 490 -16.64 -7.70 1.67
N MET A 491 -15.83 -7.25 0.70
CA MET A 491 -14.68 -8.00 0.21
C MET A 491 -13.63 -8.18 1.31
N ARG A 492 -13.26 -7.10 2.01
CA ARG A 492 -12.28 -7.15 3.11
C ARG A 492 -12.72 -8.08 4.24
N ARG A 493 -13.97 -7.95 4.72
CA ARG A 493 -14.51 -8.83 5.79
C ARG A 493 -14.48 -10.30 5.38
N THR A 494 -14.87 -10.59 4.14
CA THR A 494 -14.86 -11.96 3.62
C THR A 494 -13.44 -12.51 3.51
N VAL A 495 -12.50 -11.72 2.97
CA VAL A 495 -11.09 -12.10 2.90
C VAL A 495 -10.51 -12.39 4.30
N VAL A 496 -10.75 -11.51 5.28
CA VAL A 496 -10.27 -11.73 6.65
C VAL A 496 -10.88 -12.99 7.25
N ALA A 497 -12.19 -13.20 7.10
CA ALA A 497 -12.88 -14.38 7.62
C ALA A 497 -12.38 -15.68 6.97
N GLU A 498 -12.25 -15.71 5.65
CA GLU A 498 -11.80 -16.89 4.89
C GLU A 498 -10.33 -17.22 5.20
N VAL A 499 -9.43 -16.23 5.16
CA VAL A 499 -8.01 -16.47 5.48
C VAL A 499 -7.89 -17.00 6.91
N ARG A 500 -8.57 -16.38 7.88
CA ARG A 500 -8.58 -16.83 9.27
C ARG A 500 -9.09 -18.26 9.41
N SER A 501 -10.21 -18.61 8.78
CA SER A 501 -10.77 -19.97 8.82
C SER A 501 -9.82 -20.99 8.23
N ARG A 502 -9.22 -20.70 7.06
CA ARG A 502 -8.31 -21.63 6.37
C ARG A 502 -7.00 -21.83 7.11
N VAL A 503 -6.48 -20.79 7.74
CA VAL A 503 -5.31 -20.90 8.63
C VAL A 503 -5.65 -21.79 9.83
N ALA A 504 -6.79 -21.58 10.49
CA ALA A 504 -7.21 -22.40 11.63
C ALA A 504 -7.47 -23.88 11.26
N GLU A 505 -8.09 -24.14 10.10
CA GLU A 505 -8.31 -25.50 9.57
C GLU A 505 -7.00 -26.21 9.23
N THR A 506 -6.03 -25.48 8.69
CA THR A 506 -4.75 -26.05 8.23
C THR A 506 -3.79 -26.29 9.38
N PHE A 507 -3.75 -25.36 10.34
CA PHE A 507 -2.85 -25.38 11.49
C PHE A 507 -3.68 -25.39 12.77
N PRO A 508 -4.37 -26.50 13.09
CA PRO A 508 -5.13 -26.59 14.32
C PRO A 508 -4.17 -26.35 15.49
N ALA A 509 -4.57 -25.44 16.38
CA ALA A 509 -3.84 -25.22 17.62
C ALA A 509 -3.58 -26.58 18.25
N ARG A 510 -2.33 -26.89 18.61
CA ARG A 510 -2.07 -28.03 19.49
C ARG A 510 -2.96 -27.79 20.70
N ALA A 511 -3.99 -28.62 20.87
CA ALA A 511 -4.79 -28.60 22.08
C ALA A 511 -3.78 -28.60 23.22
N LEU A 512 -3.78 -27.54 24.02
CA LEU A 512 -2.87 -27.34 25.14
C LEU A 512 -3.01 -28.54 26.08
N SER A 513 -2.26 -29.59 25.80
CA SER A 513 -2.10 -30.78 26.62
C SER A 513 -0.63 -30.85 26.98
N ARG A 514 -0.22 -30.00 27.91
CA ARG A 514 0.33 -30.40 29.21
C ARG A 514 0.71 -29.20 30.04
#